data_AF-A0A0W1R4Q4-F1
#
_entry.id   AF-A0A0W1R4Q4-F1
#
_cell.length_a   1.000
_cell.length_b   1.000
_cell.length_c   1.000
_cell.angle_alpha   90.00
_cell.angle_beta   90.00
_cell.angle_gamma   90.00
#
_symmetry.space_group_name_H-M   'P 1'
#
loop_
_entity.id
_entity.type
_entity.pdbx_description
1 polymer ?
#
loop_
_entity_poly.entity_id
_entity_poly.type
_entity_poly.pdbx_seq_one_letter_code
_entity_poly.pdbx_strand_id
1 'polypeptide(L)'
;MPDGNRFAGLGSALGDEEADEQSTDDESDADTASVTDATTETVDDDVRDGDADEEVGDEETAGDSGTADDSPDEDEESGPAFSFEETTPKSVYVRDETLDSLEDLEFEVEAALRREFGVRDVTGREFHDALVRVAADHADDIAALVVETREE
;
A
#
# COMPACT_ATOMS: atom_id res chain seq x y z
N MET A 1 10.28 -5.22 44.73
CA MET A 1 11.17 -5.50 43.59
C MET A 1 10.78 -6.88 43.08
N PRO A 2 10.18 -7.02 41.88
CA PRO A 2 10.08 -8.30 41.22
C PRO A 2 11.38 -8.58 40.45
N ASP A 3 12.16 -9.53 40.95
CA ASP A 3 13.25 -10.18 40.23
C ASP A 3 12.66 -11.28 39.33
N GLY A 4 13.03 -11.28 38.05
CA GLY A 4 12.61 -12.33 37.13
C GLY A 4 12.84 -11.95 35.68
N ASN A 5 14.04 -12.22 35.17
CA ASN A 5 14.40 -12.06 33.77
C ASN A 5 13.46 -12.89 32.88
N ARG A 6 12.49 -12.22 32.24
CA ARG A 6 11.55 -12.84 31.28
C ARG A 6 12.20 -13.39 30.00
N PHE A 7 13.48 -13.09 29.80
CA PHE A 7 14.23 -13.50 28.61
C PHE A 7 15.05 -14.78 28.81
N ALA A 8 15.10 -15.35 30.02
CA ALA A 8 15.90 -16.55 30.30
C ALA A 8 15.37 -17.84 29.64
N GLY A 9 14.21 -17.81 28.98
CA GLY A 9 13.61 -18.98 28.32
C GLY A 9 13.74 -19.03 26.79
N LEU A 10 14.28 -17.98 26.14
CA LEU A 10 14.32 -17.92 24.67
C LEU A 10 15.49 -18.70 24.04
N GLY A 11 16.50 -19.09 24.81
CA GLY A 11 17.66 -19.82 24.30
C GLY A 11 17.46 -21.31 24.00
N SER A 12 16.36 -21.91 24.48
CA SER A 12 16.10 -23.36 24.32
C SER A 12 15.18 -23.71 23.14
N ALA A 13 14.72 -22.72 22.37
CA ALA A 13 13.82 -22.93 21.22
C ALA A 13 14.54 -22.94 19.87
N LEU A 14 15.83 -22.57 19.79
CA LEU A 14 16.65 -22.82 18.61
C LEU A 14 17.29 -24.20 18.76
N GLY A 15 16.69 -25.14 18.03
CA GLY A 15 17.11 -26.53 17.93
C GLY A 15 18.56 -26.66 17.50
N ASP A 16 19.22 -27.52 18.26
CA ASP A 16 20.46 -28.22 17.99
C ASP A 16 20.29 -29.03 16.69
N GLU A 17 20.94 -28.60 15.61
CA GLU A 17 21.12 -29.43 14.43
C GLU A 17 22.62 -29.54 14.12
N GLU A 18 23.06 -30.79 14.30
CA GLU A 18 24.41 -31.27 14.43
C GLU A 18 25.24 -31.07 13.16
N ALA A 19 26.53 -30.79 13.37
CA ALA A 19 27.55 -30.88 12.34
C ALA A 19 27.77 -32.35 11.96
N ASP A 20 27.61 -32.68 10.68
CA ASP A 20 28.03 -33.97 10.13
C ASP A 20 28.97 -33.74 8.93
N GLU A 21 30.21 -34.14 9.11
CA GLU A 21 31.28 -34.15 8.13
C GLU A 21 31.25 -35.48 7.36
N GLN A 22 31.07 -35.49 6.03
CA GLN A 22 31.62 -36.58 5.23
C GLN A 22 31.89 -36.26 3.76
N SER A 23 33.16 -36.43 3.38
CA SER A 23 33.75 -36.40 2.04
C SER A 23 33.19 -37.46 1.09
N THR A 24 33.15 -37.15 -0.21
CA THR A 24 33.52 -38.10 -1.28
C THR A 24 34.20 -37.37 -2.44
N ASP A 25 35.47 -37.70 -2.66
CA ASP A 25 36.19 -37.53 -3.92
C ASP A 25 35.47 -38.28 -5.05
N ASP A 26 35.31 -37.64 -6.21
CA ASP A 26 35.28 -38.33 -7.51
C ASP A 26 35.92 -37.40 -8.55
N GLU A 27 37.15 -37.74 -8.92
CA GLU A 27 37.88 -37.15 -10.04
C GLU A 27 37.56 -37.93 -11.32
N SER A 28 37.20 -37.25 -12.42
CA SER A 28 37.89 -37.42 -13.71
C SER A 28 37.29 -36.61 -14.88
N ASP A 29 38.20 -35.83 -15.49
CA ASP A 29 38.46 -35.60 -16.92
C ASP A 29 37.66 -34.58 -17.77
N ALA A 30 38.41 -33.51 -18.10
CA ALA A 30 38.74 -33.02 -19.45
C ALA A 30 38.12 -31.68 -19.94
N ASP A 31 39.01 -30.67 -19.91
CA ASP A 31 39.26 -29.64 -20.93
C ASP A 31 38.09 -28.82 -21.50
N THR A 32 38.02 -27.52 -21.16
CA THR A 32 38.54 -26.48 -22.08
C THR A 32 38.60 -25.10 -21.41
N ALA A 33 39.57 -24.30 -21.87
CA ALA A 33 40.05 -23.06 -21.27
C ALA A 33 39.08 -21.87 -21.29
N SER A 34 39.20 -20.99 -20.29
CA SER A 34 39.59 -19.58 -20.46
C SER A 34 39.26 -18.78 -19.20
N VAL A 35 40.29 -18.43 -18.42
CA VAL A 35 40.20 -17.46 -17.32
C VAL A 35 40.35 -16.06 -17.90
N THR A 36 39.33 -15.22 -17.75
CA THR A 36 39.53 -13.79 -17.46
C THR A 36 38.42 -13.31 -16.52
N ASP A 37 38.91 -12.84 -15.39
CA ASP A 37 38.28 -12.28 -14.21
C ASP A 37 37.83 -10.82 -14.46
N ALA A 38 36.58 -10.48 -14.11
CA ALA A 38 36.15 -9.11 -13.79
C ALA A 38 34.73 -9.12 -13.17
N THR A 39 34.70 -9.32 -11.85
CA THR A 39 33.83 -8.67 -10.86
C THR A 39 32.34 -8.51 -11.18
N THR A 40 31.54 -9.48 -10.72
CA THR A 40 30.12 -9.30 -10.44
C THR A 40 30.00 -8.73 -9.02
N GLU A 41 29.76 -7.41 -8.88
CA GLU A 41 29.28 -6.84 -7.62
C GLU A 41 27.83 -7.29 -7.41
N THR A 42 27.64 -8.22 -6.49
CA THR A 42 26.34 -8.48 -5.86
C THR A 42 25.98 -7.28 -5.01
N VAL A 43 25.02 -6.47 -5.46
CA VAL A 43 24.39 -5.45 -4.63
C VAL A 43 23.48 -6.17 -3.63
N ASP A 44 23.92 -6.14 -2.37
CA ASP A 44 23.16 -6.55 -1.19
C ASP A 44 22.09 -5.46 -0.95
N ASP A 45 20.88 -5.68 -1.48
CA ASP A 45 19.74 -4.79 -1.30
C ASP A 45 19.08 -5.13 0.06
N ASP A 46 19.65 -4.58 1.12
CA ASP A 46 19.12 -4.61 2.49
C ASP A 46 17.89 -3.66 2.55
N VAL A 47 16.77 -4.09 1.96
CA VAL A 47 15.46 -3.45 2.17
C VAL A 47 15.05 -3.75 3.61
N ARG A 48 15.36 -2.83 4.51
CA ARG A 48 14.68 -2.70 5.80
C ARG A 48 13.24 -2.29 5.51
N ASP A 49 12.38 -3.28 5.32
CA ASP A 49 10.94 -3.10 5.39
C ASP A 49 10.59 -2.85 6.87
N GLY A 50 10.53 -1.57 7.21
CA GLY A 50 10.04 -1.10 8.49
C GLY A 50 8.53 -1.09 8.46
N ASP A 51 7.93 -2.26 8.64
CA ASP A 51 6.49 -2.43 8.85
C ASP A 51 6.15 -1.86 10.24
N ALA A 52 5.94 -0.54 10.26
CA ALA A 52 5.38 0.18 11.39
C ALA A 52 3.87 -0.05 11.35
N ASP A 53 3.46 -1.08 12.07
CA ASP A 53 2.08 -1.40 12.46
C ASP A 53 1.43 -0.16 13.12
N GLU A 54 0.78 0.68 12.32
CA GLU A 54 -0.09 1.76 12.79
C GLU A 54 -1.41 1.14 13.27
N GLU A 55 -1.44 0.82 14.56
CA GLU A 55 -2.65 0.55 15.32
C GLU A 55 -3.62 1.75 15.23
N VAL A 56 -4.55 1.68 14.27
CA VAL A 56 -5.71 2.57 14.19
C VAL A 56 -6.64 2.28 15.37
N GLY A 57 -6.39 3.00 16.47
CA GLY A 57 -7.27 3.09 17.63
C GLY A 57 -8.57 3.83 17.26
N ASP A 58 -9.63 3.05 17.15
CA ASP A 58 -11.03 3.49 17.08
C ASP A 58 -11.41 4.12 18.45
N GLU A 59 -11.26 5.44 18.57
CA GLU A 59 -11.76 6.19 19.73
C GLU A 59 -13.20 6.64 19.47
N GLU A 60 -14.12 5.80 19.92
CA GLU A 60 -15.56 6.02 20.04
C GLU A 60 -15.87 7.41 20.64
N THR A 61 -16.63 8.19 19.87
CA THR A 61 -17.16 9.50 20.26
C THR A 61 -18.18 9.36 21.39
N ALA A 62 -17.73 9.55 22.63
CA ALA A 62 -18.61 9.74 23.79
C ALA A 62 -18.98 11.23 23.91
N GLY A 63 -20.13 11.59 23.34
CA GLY A 63 -20.75 12.89 23.57
C GLY A 63 -21.15 13.05 25.04
N ASP A 64 -20.63 14.08 25.70
CA ASP A 64 -21.18 14.60 26.95
C ASP A 64 -21.66 16.03 26.71
N SER A 65 -22.97 16.21 26.81
CA SER A 65 -23.66 17.47 26.66
C SER A 65 -23.90 18.11 28.02
N GLY A 66 -23.45 19.36 28.20
CA GLY A 66 -24.19 20.32 29.04
C GLY A 66 -23.37 21.30 29.88
N THR A 67 -23.36 22.57 29.48
CA THR A 67 -23.95 23.69 30.25
C THR A 67 -23.80 24.99 29.44
N ALA A 68 -24.93 25.65 29.22
CA ALA A 68 -25.05 26.95 28.55
C ALA A 68 -24.74 28.11 29.52
N ASP A 69 -24.09 29.17 29.02
CA ASP A 69 -24.46 30.57 29.35
C ASP A 69 -23.79 31.60 28.41
N ASP A 70 -24.60 32.58 28.03
CA ASP A 70 -24.30 33.94 27.52
C ASP A 70 -23.84 34.16 26.06
N SER A 71 -24.77 34.63 25.23
CA SER A 71 -24.53 35.12 23.86
C SER A 71 -24.02 36.56 23.85
N PRO A 72 -23.12 36.86 22.91
CA PRO A 72 -23.41 37.93 21.95
C PRO A 72 -23.37 37.40 20.51
N ASP A 73 -24.24 37.96 19.68
CA ASP A 73 -24.25 37.88 18.22
C ASP A 73 -22.84 37.91 17.62
N GLU A 74 -22.52 36.88 16.84
CA GLU A 74 -22.06 36.94 15.45
C GLU A 74 -21.92 35.49 15.00
N ASP A 75 -22.68 35.08 13.98
CA ASP A 75 -22.46 33.85 13.22
C ASP A 75 -21.11 33.97 12.49
N GLU A 76 -20.01 34.03 13.23
CA GLU A 76 -18.69 33.78 12.69
C GLU A 76 -18.70 32.31 12.30
N GLU A 77 -18.64 32.06 10.99
CA GLU A 77 -18.30 30.78 10.41
C GLU A 77 -16.96 30.31 11.03
N SER A 78 -17.02 29.77 12.24
CA SER A 78 -15.95 29.03 12.89
C SER A 78 -15.88 27.66 12.22
N GLY A 79 -15.80 27.69 10.89
CA GLY A 79 -15.35 26.59 10.11
C GLY A 79 -13.92 26.24 10.55
N PRO A 80 -13.52 24.99 10.33
CA PRO A 80 -12.17 24.54 10.60
C PRO A 80 -11.15 25.52 10.00
N ALA A 81 -10.02 25.72 10.70
CA ALA A 81 -8.97 26.68 10.33
C ALA A 81 -8.40 26.45 8.91
N PHE A 82 -8.73 25.31 8.31
CA PHE A 82 -8.49 24.97 6.91
C PHE A 82 -9.85 24.72 6.24
N SER A 83 -10.09 25.36 5.11
CA SER A 83 -11.23 25.05 4.25
C SER A 83 -11.05 23.64 3.68
N PHE A 84 -12.01 22.76 3.91
CA PHE A 84 -12.06 21.45 3.29
C PHE A 84 -12.91 21.52 2.03
N GLU A 85 -12.47 20.85 0.97
CA GLU A 85 -13.29 20.64 -0.21
C GLU A 85 -14.31 19.55 0.09
N GLU A 86 -15.59 19.83 -0.15
CA GLU A 86 -16.69 18.92 0.21
C GLU A 86 -16.68 17.69 -0.70
N THR A 87 -16.42 16.51 -0.12
CA THR A 87 -16.46 15.23 -0.86
C THR A 87 -17.26 14.19 -0.10
N THR A 88 -18.02 13.39 -0.83
CA THR A 88 -18.76 12.24 -0.26
C THR A 88 -17.99 10.96 -0.52
N PRO A 89 -17.53 10.23 0.52
CA PRO A 89 -16.86 8.95 0.34
C PRO A 89 -17.85 7.88 -0.17
N LYS A 90 -17.38 7.02 -1.07
CA LYS A 90 -18.13 5.87 -1.58
C LYS A 90 -17.21 4.68 -1.77
N SER A 91 -17.50 3.59 -1.05
CA SER A 91 -16.85 2.30 -1.26
C SER A 91 -17.58 1.49 -2.34
N VAL A 92 -16.83 0.77 -3.16
CA VAL A 92 -17.35 -0.09 -4.24
C VAL A 92 -16.66 -1.45 -4.14
N TYR A 93 -17.40 -2.53 -4.31
CA TYR A 93 -16.85 -3.88 -4.38
C TYR A 93 -16.63 -4.25 -5.84
N VAL A 94 -15.37 -4.44 -6.20
CA VAL A 94 -14.95 -4.93 -7.52
C VAL A 94 -14.27 -6.30 -7.33
N ARG A 95 -14.11 -7.04 -8.43
CA ARG A 95 -13.31 -8.26 -8.41
C ARG A 95 -11.82 -7.90 -8.44
N ASP A 96 -10.98 -8.76 -7.89
CA ASP A 96 -9.52 -8.54 -7.83
C ASP A 96 -8.94 -8.25 -9.21
N GLU A 97 -9.38 -8.98 -10.25
CA GLU A 97 -8.86 -8.79 -11.61
C GLU A 97 -9.20 -7.40 -12.20
N THR A 98 -10.34 -6.83 -11.77
CA THR A 98 -10.76 -5.49 -12.18
C THR A 98 -10.02 -4.40 -11.39
N LEU A 99 -9.68 -4.68 -10.13
CA LEU A 99 -8.87 -3.78 -9.32
C LEU A 99 -7.45 -3.67 -9.88
N ASP A 100 -6.81 -4.80 -10.19
CA ASP A 100 -5.47 -4.82 -10.79
C ASP A 100 -5.43 -4.01 -12.10
N SER A 101 -6.46 -4.17 -12.94
CA SER A 101 -6.57 -3.41 -14.19
C SER A 101 -6.73 -1.90 -13.98
N LEU A 102 -7.35 -1.49 -12.87
CA LEU A 102 -7.49 -0.08 -12.51
C LEU A 102 -6.17 0.51 -12.01
N GLU A 103 -5.39 -0.26 -11.23
CA GLU A 103 -4.07 0.15 -10.75
C GLU A 103 -3.09 0.34 -11.91
N ASP A 104 -3.12 -0.57 -12.89
CA ASP A 104 -2.33 -0.43 -14.12
C ASP A 104 -2.74 0.83 -14.91
N LEU A 105 -4.04 1.11 -15.03
CA LEU A 105 -4.55 2.32 -15.67
C LEU A 105 -4.10 3.59 -14.93
N GLU A 106 -4.13 3.60 -13.60
CA GLU A 106 -3.65 4.72 -12.78
C GLU A 106 -2.18 5.02 -13.08
N PHE A 107 -1.33 3.98 -13.11
CA PHE A 107 0.08 4.13 -13.45
C PHE A 107 0.30 4.67 -14.87
N GLU A 108 -0.46 4.18 -15.86
CA GLU A 108 -0.39 4.68 -17.23
C GLU A 108 -0.77 6.16 -17.33
N VAL A 109 -1.85 6.56 -16.64
CA VAL A 109 -2.30 7.95 -16.60
C VAL A 109 -1.28 8.84 -15.91
N GLU A 110 -0.72 8.43 -14.76
CA GLU A 110 0.34 9.20 -14.08
C GLU A 110 1.57 9.36 -14.97
N ALA A 111 1.99 8.28 -15.64
CA ALA A 111 3.12 8.32 -16.57
C ALA A 111 2.87 9.29 -17.74
N ALA A 112 1.65 9.31 -18.30
CA ALA A 112 1.26 10.25 -19.34
C ALA A 112 1.24 11.70 -18.82
N LEU A 113 0.64 11.94 -17.66
CA LEU A 113 0.60 13.25 -16.98
C LEU A 113 2.01 13.81 -16.76
N ARG A 114 2.94 12.97 -16.32
CA ARG A 114 4.33 13.36 -16.12
C ARG A 114 5.07 13.66 -17.41
N ARG A 115 4.87 12.86 -18.45
CA ARG A 115 5.58 12.99 -19.73
C ARG A 115 5.06 14.14 -20.58
N GLU A 116 3.75 14.32 -20.63
CA GLU A 116 3.08 15.23 -21.56
C GLU A 116 2.74 16.58 -20.93
N PHE A 117 2.31 16.55 -19.66
CA PHE A 117 1.80 17.74 -18.97
C PHE A 117 2.76 18.24 -17.87
N GLY A 118 3.79 17.45 -17.54
CA GLY A 118 4.75 17.76 -16.47
C GLY A 118 4.12 17.74 -15.06
N VAL A 119 2.92 17.17 -14.93
CA VAL A 119 2.20 17.03 -13.66
C VAL A 119 2.76 15.83 -12.90
N ARG A 120 2.90 15.96 -11.59
CA ARG A 120 3.43 14.93 -10.68
C ARG A 120 2.58 14.89 -9.43
N ASP A 121 2.76 13.83 -8.64
CA ASP A 121 2.17 13.70 -7.30
C ASP A 121 0.65 13.87 -7.33
N VAL A 122 0.01 13.26 -8.34
CA VAL A 122 -1.45 13.27 -8.51
C VAL A 122 -2.05 12.52 -7.34
N THR A 123 -3.00 13.16 -6.65
CA THR A 123 -3.67 12.49 -5.54
C THR A 123 -4.66 11.46 -6.08
N GLY A 124 -4.84 10.35 -5.37
CA GLY A 124 -5.84 9.35 -5.74
C GLY A 124 -7.24 9.97 -5.89
N ARG A 125 -7.55 11.04 -5.15
CA ARG A 125 -8.81 11.79 -5.30
C ARG A 125 -8.96 12.41 -6.69
N GLU A 126 -7.94 13.10 -7.19
CA GLU A 126 -7.98 13.75 -8.50
C GLU A 126 -8.14 12.71 -9.63
N PHE A 127 -7.43 11.58 -9.51
CA PHE A 127 -7.57 10.47 -10.44
C PHE A 127 -9.00 9.88 -10.41
N HIS A 128 -9.51 9.51 -9.23
CA HIS A 128 -10.85 8.93 -9.10
C HIS A 128 -11.97 9.89 -9.54
N ASP A 129 -11.83 11.18 -9.23
CA ASP A 129 -12.80 12.21 -9.62
C ASP A 129 -12.81 12.41 -11.15
N ALA A 130 -11.64 12.43 -11.80
CA ALA A 130 -11.55 12.43 -13.26
C ALA A 130 -12.15 11.15 -13.88
N LEU A 131 -11.82 9.99 -13.31
CA LEU A 131 -12.34 8.69 -13.76
C LEU A 131 -13.87 8.64 -13.68
N VAL A 132 -14.46 9.08 -12.57
CA VAL A 132 -15.92 9.12 -12.39
C VAL A 132 -16.58 10.09 -13.37
N ARG A 133 -15.96 11.24 -13.67
CA ARG A 133 -16.48 12.15 -14.70
C ARG A 133 -16.48 11.52 -16.08
N VAL A 134 -15.39 10.84 -16.47
CA VAL A 134 -15.33 10.10 -17.73
C VAL A 134 -16.40 9.01 -17.77
N ALA A 135 -16.52 8.21 -16.70
CA ALA A 135 -17.52 7.15 -16.62
C ALA A 135 -18.96 7.69 -16.74
N ALA A 136 -19.25 8.88 -16.20
CA ALA A 136 -20.55 9.53 -16.32
C ALA A 136 -20.90 9.89 -17.78
N ASP A 137 -19.89 10.26 -18.59
CA ASP A 137 -20.06 10.54 -20.01
C ASP A 137 -20.19 9.26 -20.87
N HIS A 138 -19.85 8.09 -20.31
CA HIS A 138 -19.89 6.78 -20.95
C HIS A 138 -20.97 5.85 -20.35
N ALA A 139 -22.11 6.41 -19.93
CA ALA A 139 -23.17 5.66 -19.27
C ALA A 139 -23.76 4.51 -20.12
N ASP A 140 -23.87 4.68 -21.44
CA ASP A 140 -24.38 3.65 -22.35
C ASP A 140 -23.42 2.45 -22.44
N ASP A 141 -22.11 2.69 -22.47
CA ASP A 141 -21.07 1.65 -22.50
C ASP A 141 -21.10 0.82 -21.21
N ILE A 142 -21.26 1.49 -20.06
CA ILE A 142 -21.42 0.83 -18.76
C ILE A 142 -22.69 -0.04 -18.73
N ALA A 143 -23.80 0.47 -19.26
CA ALA A 143 -25.04 -0.30 -19.31
C ALA A 143 -24.91 -1.55 -20.17
N ALA A 144 -24.22 -1.45 -21.31
CA ALA A 144 -23.92 -2.59 -22.18
C ALA A 144 -23.06 -3.64 -21.45
N LEU A 145 -21.98 -3.20 -20.79
CA LEU A 145 -21.09 -4.09 -20.03
C LEU A 145 -21.83 -4.84 -18.92
N VAL A 146 -22.74 -4.16 -18.19
CA VAL A 146 -23.55 -4.80 -17.15
C VAL A 146 -24.47 -5.89 -17.71
N VAL A 147 -25.02 -5.70 -18.91
CA VAL A 147 -25.84 -6.73 -19.57
C VAL A 147 -24.97 -7.91 -19.98
N GLU A 148 -23.82 -7.65 -20.60
CA GLU A 148 -22.86 -8.68 -21.03
C GLU A 148 -22.41 -9.55 -19.85
N THR A 149 -21.95 -8.95 -18.75
CA THR A 149 -21.50 -9.69 -17.55
C THR A 149 -22.60 -10.51 -16.88
N ARG A 150 -23.89 -10.21 -17.14
CA ARG A 150 -25.01 -11.02 -16.62
C ARG A 150 -25.33 -12.24 -17.47
N GLU A 151 -24.94 -12.21 -18.74
CA GLU A 151 -25.17 -13.30 -19.69
C GLU A 151 -24.01 -14.32 -19.71
N GLU A 152 -22.86 -13.96 -19.13
CA GLU A 152 -21.77 -14.87 -18.73
C GLU A 152 -22.14 -15.81 -17.57
#